data_AF-A0A839E380-F1
#
_entry.id   AF-A0A839E380-F1
#
_cell.length_a   1.000
_cell.length_b   1.000
_cell.length_c   1.000
_cell.angle_alpha   90.00
_cell.angle_beta   90.00
_cell.angle_gamma   90.00
#
_symmetry.space_group_name_H-M   'P 1'
#
loop_
_entity.id
_entity.type
_entity.pdbx_description
1 polymer ?
#
loop_
_entity_poly.entity_id
_entity_poly.type
_entity_poly.pdbx_seq_one_letter_code
_entity_poly.pdbx_strand_id
1 'polypeptide(L)'
;MTRMFPQVVWWVVPAGQSLRHATRQEPGAQMDGGPLAVLCGAEAKVPFTTPAGTTPRSVGVWHRCRDCEAVELSSELRHHDWDS
;
A
#
# COMPACT_ATOMS: atom_id res chain seq x y z
N MET A 1 18.43 -16.63 12.15
CA MET A 1 17.40 -17.08 11.19
C MET A 1 16.69 -15.85 10.65
N THR A 2 17.11 -15.37 9.50
CA THR A 2 16.59 -14.14 8.89
C THR A 2 15.16 -14.38 8.44
N ARG A 3 14.20 -13.68 9.04
CA ARG A 3 12.83 -13.63 8.53
C ARG A 3 12.89 -13.11 7.11
N MET A 4 12.60 -13.99 6.16
CA MET A 4 12.38 -13.66 4.76
C MET A 4 11.12 -12.80 4.75
N PHE A 5 11.29 -11.47 4.73
CA PHE A 5 10.17 -10.58 4.48
C PHE A 5 9.55 -10.99 3.14
N PRO A 6 8.22 -11.02 3.00
CA PRO A 6 7.61 -11.35 1.73
C PRO A 6 8.21 -10.42 0.67
N GLN A 7 8.68 -10.98 -0.44
CA GLN A 7 9.17 -10.21 -1.60
C GLN A 7 8.02 -9.50 -2.33
N VAL A 8 6.92 -9.21 -1.63
CA VAL A 8 5.70 -8.66 -2.17
C VAL A 8 5.50 -7.28 -1.57
N VAL A 9 5.33 -6.29 -2.44
CA VAL A 9 4.87 -4.96 -2.05
C VAL A 9 3.41 -4.79 -2.45
N TRP A 10 2.65 -4.22 -1.54
CA TRP A 10 1.25 -3.88 -1.74
C TRP A 10 1.15 -2.40 -2.01
N TRP A 11 0.60 -2.05 -3.16
CA TRP A 11 0.27 -0.67 -3.48
C TRP A 11 -1.12 -0.36 -2.96
N VAL A 12 -1.20 0.59 -2.02
CA VAL A 12 -2.45 1.04 -1.41
C VAL A 12 -2.60 2.54 -1.55
N VAL A 13 -3.85 3.01 -1.55
CA VAL A 13 -4.14 4.44 -1.43
C VAL A 13 -4.49 4.73 0.04
N PRO A 14 -3.60 5.40 0.80
CA PRO A 14 -3.89 5.73 2.19
C PRO A 14 -5.15 6.59 2.33
N ALA A 15 -5.81 6.51 3.49
CA ALA A 15 -7.02 7.28 3.75
C ALA A 15 -6.77 8.80 3.55
N GLY A 16 -7.56 9.40 2.64
CA GLY A 16 -7.49 10.84 2.36
C GLY A 16 -6.37 11.28 1.42
N GLN A 17 -5.64 10.35 0.80
CA GLN A 17 -4.56 10.65 -0.14
C GLN A 17 -4.97 10.36 -1.60
N SER A 18 -4.28 11.02 -2.53
CA SER A 18 -4.45 10.87 -3.98
C SER A 18 -3.25 10.20 -4.66
N LEU A 19 -2.39 9.56 -3.88
CA LEU A 19 -1.22 8.82 -4.35
C LEU A 19 -1.24 7.41 -3.76
N ARG A 20 -0.85 6.43 -4.57
CA ARG A 20 -0.55 5.08 -4.11
C ARG A 20 0.80 5.07 -3.41
N HIS A 21 0.86 4.43 -2.25
CA HIS A 21 2.08 4.15 -1.52
C HIS A 21 2.31 2.64 -1.44
N ALA A 22 3.56 2.23 -1.58
CA ALA A 22 3.93 0.83 -1.42
C ALA A 22 4.19 0.52 0.05
N THR A 23 3.73 -0.65 0.49
CA THR A 23 4.00 -1.21 1.82
C THR A 23 4.39 -2.68 1.71
N ARG A 24 5.19 -3.17 2.67
CA ARG A 24 5.47 -4.62 2.83
C ARG A 24 4.45 -5.31 3.72
N GLN A 25 3.54 -4.55 4.31
CA GLN A 25 2.47 -5.09 5.14
C GLN A 25 1.29 -5.43 4.24
N GLU A 26 0.79 -6.66 4.37
CA GLU A 26 -0.43 -7.05 3.68
C GLU A 26 -1.61 -6.22 4.21
N PRO A 27 -2.33 -5.50 3.34
CA PRO A 27 -3.49 -4.74 3.78
C PRO A 27 -4.56 -5.69 4.35
N GLY A 28 -5.34 -5.23 5.33
CA GLY A 28 -6.28 -6.09 6.07
C GLY A 28 -5.65 -6.95 7.18
N ALA A 29 -4.32 -7.05 7.26
CA ALA A 29 -3.64 -7.62 8.44
C ALA A 29 -3.67 -6.67 9.66
N GLN A 30 -4.05 -5.40 9.45
CA GLN A 30 -4.20 -4.37 10.48
C GLN A 30 -5.64 -3.86 10.53
N MET A 31 -6.06 -3.40 11.71
CA MET A 31 -7.35 -2.71 11.85
C MET A 31 -7.32 -1.38 11.08
N ASP A 32 -8.43 -1.11 10.39
CA ASP A 32 -8.63 0.13 9.63
C ASP A 32 -8.33 1.38 10.47
N GLY A 33 -7.72 2.40 9.83
CA GLY A 33 -7.38 3.67 10.49
C GLY A 33 -6.11 3.64 11.35
N GLY A 34 -5.47 2.48 11.52
CA GLY A 34 -4.16 2.34 12.16
C GLY A 34 -3.01 2.92 11.31
N PRO A 35 -1.82 3.13 11.91
CA PRO A 35 -0.64 3.58 11.19
C PRO A 35 -0.14 2.48 10.24
N LEU A 36 0.08 2.86 8.99
CA LEU A 36 0.61 2.02 7.93
C LEU A 36 2.05 2.43 7.62
N ALA A 37 2.96 1.47 7.72
CA ALA A 37 4.36 1.69 7.34
C ALA A 37 4.53 1.59 5.83
N VAL A 38 4.84 2.70 5.16
CA VAL A 38 5.09 2.75 3.72
C VAL A 38 6.58 2.91 3.42
N LEU A 39 7.00 2.50 2.22
CA LEU A 39 8.43 2.44 1.85
C LEU A 39 9.13 3.81 1.86
N CYS A 40 8.42 4.90 1.54
CA CYS A 40 8.99 6.24 1.55
C CYS A 40 9.14 6.85 2.96
N GLY A 41 8.71 6.13 4.01
CA GLY A 41 8.80 6.60 5.39
C GLY A 41 7.74 7.61 5.80
N ALA A 42 6.78 7.93 4.92
CA ALA A 42 5.64 8.78 5.28
C ALA A 42 4.73 8.11 6.33
N GLU A 43 4.09 8.89 7.19
CA GLU A 43 2.99 8.38 8.01
C GLU A 43 1.74 8.23 7.14
N ALA A 44 1.38 6.99 6.82
CA ALA A 44 0.14 6.64 6.16
C ALA A 44 -0.84 6.03 7.16
N LYS A 45 -2.13 6.10 6.84
CA LYS A 45 -3.17 5.36 7.58
C LYS A 45 -3.71 4.24 6.70
N VAL A 46 -3.95 3.08 7.31
CA VAL A 46 -4.59 1.94 6.67
C VAL A 46 -5.94 2.41 6.10
N PRO A 47 -6.20 2.22 4.80
CA PRO A 47 -7.49 2.57 4.23
C PRO A 47 -8.59 1.71 4.86
N PHE A 48 -9.78 2.29 5.03
CA PHE A 48 -10.92 1.51 5.46
C PHE A 48 -11.29 0.47 4.41
N THR A 49 -11.69 -0.72 4.86
CA THR A 49 -12.24 -1.73 3.97
C THR A 49 -13.44 -1.13 3.23
N THR A 50 -13.45 -1.25 1.90
CA THR A 50 -14.59 -0.77 1.10
C THR A 50 -15.76 -1.73 1.32
N PRO A 51 -16.94 -1.24 1.76
CA PRO A 51 -18.11 -2.09 1.93
C PRO A 51 -18.47 -2.85 0.65
N ALA A 52 -18.91 -4.10 0.78
CA ALA A 52 -19.31 -4.92 -0.36
C ALA A 52 -20.42 -4.23 -1.17
N GLY A 53 -20.29 -4.20 -2.49
CA GLY A 53 -21.22 -3.52 -3.40
C GLY A 53 -21.00 -2.01 -3.51
N THR A 54 -19.95 -1.45 -2.89
CA THR A 54 -19.56 -0.05 -3.06
C THR A 54 -18.26 0.07 -3.84
N THR A 55 -18.13 1.16 -4.62
CA THR A 55 -16.90 1.47 -5.34
C THR A 55 -15.86 2.06 -4.38
N PRO A 56 -14.62 1.55 -4.34
CA PRO A 56 -13.58 2.12 -3.50
C PRO A 56 -13.33 3.59 -3.84
N ARG A 57 -13.02 4.42 -2.83
CA ARG A 57 -12.59 5.82 -3.08
C ARG A 57 -11.23 5.89 -3.80
N SER A 58 -10.47 4.80 -3.80
CA SER A 58 -9.23 4.66 -4.56
C SER A 58 -9.46 4.40 -6.05
N VAL A 59 -10.70 4.11 -6.49
CA VAL A 59 -10.98 3.87 -7.90
C VAL A 59 -10.60 5.13 -8.69
N GLY A 60 -9.71 4.98 -9.67
CA GLY A 60 -9.20 6.09 -10.47
C GLY A 60 -7.93 6.76 -9.92
N VAL A 61 -7.44 6.37 -8.74
CA VAL A 61 -6.12 6.80 -8.27
C VAL A 61 -5.05 5.89 -8.86
N TRP A 62 -4.38 6.37 -9.91
CA TRP A 62 -3.34 5.62 -10.62
C TRP A 62 -1.92 6.09 -10.28
N HIS A 63 -1.78 7.31 -9.78
CA HIS A 63 -0.48 7.90 -9.51
C HIS A 63 0.21 7.21 -8.33
N ARG A 64 1.45 6.78 -8.54
CA ARG A 64 2.31 6.14 -7.54
C ARG A 64 3.27 7.16 -6.94
N CYS A 65 3.57 7.01 -5.65
CA CYS A 65 4.63 7.75 -4.99
C CYS A 65 5.98 7.36 -5.60
N ARG A 66 6.71 8.34 -6.15
CA ARG A 66 8.00 8.12 -6.82
C ARG A 66 9.06 7.52 -5.90
N ASP A 67 9.06 7.89 -4.63
CA ASP A 67 10.03 7.36 -3.66
C ASP A 67 9.74 5.88 -3.35
N CYS A 68 8.46 5.51 -3.22
CA CYS A 68 8.05 4.11 -3.08
C CYS A 68 8.42 3.28 -4.33
N GLU A 69 8.22 3.84 -5.52
CA GLU A 69 8.53 3.20 -6.80
C GLU A 69 10.04 2.98 -6.96
N ALA A 70 10.86 3.98 -6.58
CA ALA A 70 12.31 3.85 -6.59
C ALA A 70 12.81 2.73 -5.66
N VAL A 71 12.21 2.59 -4.46
CA VAL A 71 12.55 1.52 -3.53
C VAL A 71 12.14 0.15 -4.09
N GLU A 72 10.95 0.02 -4.67
CA GLU A 72 10.51 -1.23 -5.34
C GLU A 72 11.49 -1.67 -6.42
N LEU A 73 11.81 -0.77 -7.37
CA LEU A 73 12.70 -1.05 -8.50
C LEU A 73 14.11 -1.43 -8.05
N SER A 74 14.62 -0.80 -6.98
CA SER A 74 15.94 -1.11 -6.43
C SER A 74 16.05 -2.48 -5.77
N SER A 75 14.91 -3.09 -5.40
CA SER A 75 14.84 -4.26 -4.53
C SER A 75 14.29 -5.52 -5.21
N GLU A 76 14.02 -5.48 -6.53
CA GLU A 76 13.42 -6.58 -7.30
C GLU A 76 12.16 -7.19 -6.66
N LEU A 77 11.35 -6.36 -5.97
CA LEU A 77 10.16 -6.83 -5.27
C LEU A 77 9.03 -7.10 -6.27
N ARG A 78 8.29 -8.20 -6.08
CA ARG A 78 7.04 -8.45 -6.81
C ARG A 78 5.97 -7.48 -6.31
N HIS A 79 5.18 -6.87 -7.19
CA HIS A 79 4.09 -6.00 -6.79
C HIS A 79 2.71 -6.66 -6.88
N HIS A 80 1.81 -6.18 -6.04
CA HIS A 80 0.38 -6.39 -6.16
C HIS A 80 -0.34 -5.05 -5.88
N ASP A 81 -1.20 -4.63 -6.79
CA ASP A 81 -2.11 -3.52 -6.55
C ASP A 81 -3.27 -4.06 -5.71
N TRP A 82 -3.45 -3.54 -4.49
CA TRP A 82 -4.39 -4.12 -3.52
C TRP A 82 -5.85 -4.12 -3.98
N ASP A 83 -6.22 -3.18 -4.83
CA ASP A 83 -7.58 -2.96 -5.31
C ASP A 83 -7.83 -3.45 -6.74
N SER A 84 -6.94 -4.32 -7.27
CA SER A 84 -7.02 -4.90 -8.62
C SER A 84 -7.46 -6.36 -8.63
#